data_AF-A0A7S1PSU9-F1
#
_entry.id   AF-A0A7S1PSU9-F1
#
_cell.length_a   1.000
_cell.length_b   1.000
_cell.length_c   1.000
_cell.angle_alpha   90.00
_cell.angle_beta   90.00
_cell.angle_gamma   90.00
#
_symmetry.space_group_name_H-M   'P 1'
#
loop_
_entity.id
_entity.type
_entity.pdbx_description
1 polymer ?
#
loop_
_entity_poly.entity_id
_entity_poly.type
_entity_poly.pdbx_seq_one_letter_code
_entity_poly.pdbx_strand_id
1 'polypeptide(L)'
;MAQTLSHEDLNLLERHCEKEDPKAKKLDERKFSVRDIDTKIRSAKYAVRGAVPARAAELAVRLKAGAAGLPFERLVPCNIGNPQAVQQRPISFYRQIAATLLDPSLLDANVYPQDVVSR
;
A
#
# COMPACT_ATOMS: atom_id res chain seq x y z
N MET A 1 -2.20 2.05 6.54
CA MET A 1 -3.29 1.77 5.59
C MET A 1 -3.80 3.11 5.08
N ALA A 2 -3.43 3.50 3.85
CA ALA A 2 -4.05 4.64 3.18
C ALA A 2 -4.98 4.07 2.12
N GLN A 3 -6.28 4.15 2.37
CA GLN A 3 -7.29 3.75 1.39
C GLN A 3 -7.30 4.81 0.29
N THR A 4 -6.97 4.40 -0.94
CA THR A 4 -7.17 5.25 -2.12
C THR A 4 -8.66 5.31 -2.41
N LEU A 5 -9.22 6.52 -2.32
CA LEU A 5 -10.62 6.83 -2.66
C LEU A 5 -10.89 6.44 -4.12
N SER A 6 -12.02 5.78 -4.38
CA SER A 6 -12.44 5.35 -5.71
C SER A 6 -12.73 6.55 -6.64
N HIS A 7 -12.82 6.33 -7.96
CA HIS A 7 -13.25 7.39 -8.90
C HIS A 7 -14.68 7.88 -8.61
N GLU A 8 -15.53 7.03 -8.02
CA GLU A 8 -16.83 7.44 -7.51
C GLU A 8 -16.69 8.31 -6.26
N ASP A 9 -15.75 8.00 -5.36
CA ASP A 9 -15.48 8.82 -4.17
C ASP A 9 -14.87 10.19 -4.53
N LEU A 10 -14.03 10.27 -5.56
CA LEU A 10 -13.52 11.54 -6.09
C LEU A 10 -14.65 12.35 -6.73
N ASN A 11 -15.51 11.72 -7.52
CA ASN A 11 -16.71 12.36 -8.06
C ASN A 11 -17.72 12.74 -6.96
N LEU A 12 -17.82 11.98 -5.87
CA LEU A 12 -18.69 12.30 -4.73
C LEU A 12 -18.13 13.50 -3.95
N LEU A 13 -16.81 13.55 -3.78
CA LEU A 13 -16.10 14.70 -3.18
C LEU A 13 -16.18 15.95 -4.06
N GLU A 14 -16.12 15.81 -5.39
CA GLU A 14 -16.34 16.91 -6.34
C GLU A 14 -17.81 17.36 -6.36
N ARG A 15 -18.78 16.45 -6.37
CA ARG A 15 -20.23 16.77 -6.29
C ARG A 15 -20.65 17.39 -4.96
N HIS A 16 -19.97 17.07 -3.86
CA HIS A 16 -20.15 17.76 -2.58
C HIS A 16 -19.46 19.13 -2.53
N CYS A 17 -18.57 19.43 -3.47
CA CYS A 17 -17.90 20.72 -3.58
C CYS A 17 -18.69 21.72 -4.45
N GLU A 18 -19.49 21.25 -5.42
CA GLU A 18 -20.21 22.10 -6.39
C GLU A 18 -21.61 22.56 -5.94
N LYS A 19 -22.14 22.05 -4.81
CA LYS A 19 -23.38 22.58 -4.23
C LYS A 19 -23.07 23.75 -3.31
N GLU A 20 -22.83 24.89 -3.94
CA GLU A 20 -22.79 26.20 -3.27
C GLU A 20 -24.17 26.47 -2.64
N ASP A 21 -24.31 26.28 -1.33
CA ASP A 21 -25.37 26.92 -0.56
C ASP A 21 -24.95 28.39 -0.33
N PRO A 22 -25.69 29.40 -0.83
CA PRO A 22 -25.35 30.82 -0.70
C PRO A 22 -25.42 31.35 0.75
N LYS A 23 -25.61 30.46 1.73
CA LYS A 23 -25.57 30.72 3.18
C LYS A 23 -24.57 29.80 3.89
N ALA A 24 -23.42 29.51 3.28
CA ALA A 24 -22.37 28.74 3.92
C ALA A 24 -21.95 29.38 5.25
N LYS A 25 -22.34 28.75 6.36
CA LYS A 25 -21.97 29.15 7.72
C LYS A 25 -20.44 29.14 7.85
N LYS A 26 -19.94 30.13 8.59
CA LYS A 26 -18.52 30.32 8.98
C LYS A 26 -17.84 28.96 9.21
N LEU A 27 -16.90 28.60 8.34
CA LEU A 27 -16.17 27.34 8.41
C LEU A 27 -15.41 27.27 9.75
N ASP A 28 -15.58 26.16 10.45
CA ASP A 28 -14.93 25.84 11.72
C ASP A 28 -13.41 25.75 11.48
N GLU A 29 -12.66 26.73 11.98
CA GLU A 29 -11.22 26.98 11.72
C GLU A 29 -10.29 25.82 12.13
N ARG A 30 -10.82 24.75 12.72
CA ARG A 30 -10.06 23.56 13.19
C ARG A 30 -10.25 22.30 12.36
N LYS A 31 -10.85 22.38 11.16
CA LYS A 31 -11.09 21.21 10.32
C LYS A 31 -10.17 21.18 9.11
N PHE A 32 -9.21 20.27 9.13
CA PHE A 32 -8.38 19.95 7.97
C PHE A 32 -9.23 19.26 6.90
N SER A 33 -9.20 19.81 5.70
CA SER A 33 -9.95 19.35 4.54
C SER A 33 -9.02 19.14 3.33
N VAL A 34 -9.53 18.48 2.29
CA VAL A 34 -8.78 18.30 1.03
C VAL A 34 -8.40 19.64 0.39
N ARG A 35 -9.13 20.73 0.70
CA ARG A 35 -8.84 22.08 0.19
C ARG A 35 -7.59 22.69 0.80
N ASP A 36 -7.20 22.25 2.00
CA ASP A 36 -6.01 22.71 2.71
C ASP A 36 -4.73 22.01 2.23
N ILE A 37 -4.85 21.04 1.32
CA ILE A 37 -3.73 20.31 0.72
C ILE A 37 -3.22 21.05 -0.52
N ASP A 38 -1.88 21.16 -0.63
CA ASP A 38 -1.20 21.76 -1.78
C ASP A 38 -1.69 21.16 -3.12
N THR A 39 -1.92 22.03 -4.10
CA THR A 39 -2.45 21.66 -5.42
C THR A 39 -1.55 20.70 -6.18
N LYS A 40 -0.22 20.75 -5.98
CA LYS A 40 0.75 19.82 -6.57
C LYS A 40 0.57 18.41 -6.00
N ILE A 41 0.26 18.30 -4.70
CA ILE A 41 -0.02 17.00 -4.07
C ILE A 41 -1.35 16.44 -4.57
N ARG A 42 -2.38 17.29 -4.67
CA ARG A 42 -3.70 16.89 -5.18
C ARG A 42 -3.67 16.42 -6.63
N SER A 43 -2.81 17.01 -7.45
CA SER A 43 -2.66 16.66 -8.88
C SER A 43 -1.67 15.53 -9.13
N ALA A 44 -0.84 15.16 -8.15
CA ALA A 44 0.15 14.11 -8.31
C ALA A 44 -0.50 12.74 -8.55
N LYS A 45 -0.05 12.03 -9.58
CA LYS A 45 -0.55 10.69 -9.93
C LYS A 45 0.54 9.66 -9.69
N TYR A 46 0.25 8.65 -8.86
CA TYR A 46 1.13 7.52 -8.60
C TYR A 46 0.52 6.21 -9.11
N ALA A 47 0.78 5.89 -10.37
CA ALA A 47 0.13 4.79 -11.08
C ALA A 47 0.40 3.40 -10.47
N VAL A 48 1.53 3.22 -9.78
CA VAL A 48 1.95 1.95 -9.16
C VAL A 48 0.95 1.47 -8.09
N ARG A 49 0.21 2.41 -7.48
CA ARG A 49 -0.90 2.13 -6.53
C ARG A 49 -2.19 2.81 -6.97
N GLY A 50 -2.44 2.87 -8.27
CA GLY A 50 -3.62 3.48 -8.87
C GLY A 50 -4.84 2.56 -8.93
N ALA A 51 -5.67 2.77 -9.96
CA ALA A 51 -6.94 2.06 -10.13
C ALA A 51 -6.79 0.54 -10.34
N VAL A 52 -5.75 0.09 -11.05
CA VAL A 52 -5.56 -1.34 -11.36
C VAL A 52 -5.31 -2.17 -10.08
N PRO A 53 -4.36 -1.81 -9.19
CA PRO A 53 -4.21 -2.48 -7.90
C PRO A 53 -5.45 -2.40 -7.00
N ALA A 54 -6.19 -1.28 -7.03
CA ALA A 54 -7.43 -1.13 -6.26
C ALA A 54 -8.49 -2.13 -6.72
N ARG A 55 -8.72 -2.23 -8.03
CA ARG A 55 -9.64 -3.22 -8.61
C ARG A 55 -9.19 -4.66 -8.35
N ALA A 56 -7.88 -4.92 -8.40
CA ALA A 56 -7.35 -6.23 -8.04
C ALA A 56 -7.64 -6.59 -6.58
N ALA A 57 -7.61 -5.63 -5.65
CA ALA A 57 -7.96 -5.86 -4.25
C ALA A 57 -9.44 -6.23 -4.07
N GLU A 58 -10.36 -5.54 -4.77
CA GLU A 58 -11.79 -5.88 -4.77
C GLU A 58 -12.03 -7.31 -5.31
N LEU A 59 -11.36 -7.67 -6.41
CA LEU A 59 -11.44 -9.00 -6.99
C LEU A 59 -10.88 -10.07 -6.04
N ALA A 60 -9.82 -9.76 -5.30
CA ALA A 60 -9.25 -10.67 -4.30
C ALA A 60 -10.24 -10.96 -3.15
N VAL A 61 -11.01 -9.95 -2.71
CA VAL A 61 -12.08 -10.15 -1.71
C VAL A 61 -13.18 -11.04 -2.27
N ARG A 62 -13.60 -10.81 -3.52
CA ARG A 62 -14.60 -11.65 -4.19
C ARG A 62 -14.15 -13.11 -4.33
N LEU A 63 -12.90 -13.35 -4.74
CA LEU A 63 -12.33 -14.70 -4.81
C LEU A 63 -12.32 -15.39 -3.44
N LYS A 64 -11.95 -14.68 -2.37
CA LYS A 64 -11.96 -15.23 -0.99
C LYS A 64 -13.36 -15.57 -0.49
N ALA A 65 -14.38 -14.82 -0.93
CA ALA A 65 -15.78 -15.08 -0.60
C ALA A 65 -16.39 -16.27 -1.37
N GLY A 66 -15.60 -17.00 -2.17
CA GLY A 66 -16.06 -18.16 -2.93
C GLY A 66 -16.87 -17.80 -4.16
N ALA A 67 -16.70 -16.60 -4.72
CA ALA A 67 -17.51 -16.14 -5.85
C ALA A 67 -17.28 -16.98 -7.12
N ALA A 68 -18.23 -17.88 -7.42
CA ALA A 68 -18.41 -18.50 -8.72
C ALA A 68 -18.79 -17.41 -9.74
N GLY A 69 -17.94 -17.14 -10.73
CA GLY A 69 -18.24 -16.18 -11.81
C GLY A 69 -17.10 -15.26 -12.25
N LEU A 70 -15.92 -15.36 -11.64
CA LEU A 70 -14.70 -14.79 -12.23
C LEU A 70 -14.05 -15.84 -13.17
N PRO A 71 -13.53 -15.44 -14.35
CA PRO A 71 -12.93 -16.37 -15.31
C PRO A 71 -11.52 -16.84 -14.89
N PHE A 72 -11.17 -16.72 -13.61
CA PHE A 72 -9.87 -17.07 -13.04
C PHE A 72 -10.02 -17.40 -11.55
N GLU A 73 -9.11 -18.23 -11.05
CA GLU A 73 -9.13 -18.74 -9.66
C GLU A 73 -8.17 -17.99 -8.74
N ARG A 74 -7.14 -17.35 -9.30
CA ARG A 74 -6.10 -16.64 -8.54
C ARG A 74 -5.69 -15.33 -9.20
N LEU A 75 -5.26 -14.40 -8.36
CA LEU A 75 -4.63 -13.16 -8.78
C LEU A 75 -3.12 -13.26 -8.55
N VAL A 76 -2.33 -12.85 -9.55
CA VAL A 76 -0.87 -12.76 -9.45
C VAL A 76 -0.46 -11.30 -9.61
N PRO A 77 0.15 -10.68 -8.59
CA PRO A 77 0.57 -9.28 -8.68
C PRO A 77 1.84 -9.16 -9.54
N CYS A 78 1.69 -8.62 -10.74
CA CYS A 78 2.80 -8.32 -11.66
C CYS A 78 3.08 -6.81 -11.79
N ASN A 79 2.45 -5.97 -10.95
CA ASN A 79 2.49 -4.51 -11.06
C ASN A 79 3.64 -3.87 -10.27
N ILE A 80 4.25 -4.58 -9.33
CA ILE A 80 5.36 -4.10 -8.49
C ILE A 80 6.47 -5.14 -8.54
N GLY A 81 7.71 -4.67 -8.68
CA GLY A 81 8.92 -5.50 -8.50
C GLY A 81 9.08 -5.93 -7.04
N ASN A 82 8.22 -6.82 -6.57
CA ASN A 82 8.32 -7.48 -5.28
C ASN A 82 8.51 -8.99 -5.49
N PRO A 83 9.75 -9.43 -5.72
CA PRO A 83 10.06 -10.84 -5.94
C PRO A 83 9.60 -11.77 -4.81
N GLN A 84 9.64 -11.31 -3.56
CA GLN A 84 9.23 -12.13 -2.42
C GLN A 84 7.72 -12.39 -2.39
N ALA A 85 6.90 -11.42 -2.88
CA ALA A 85 5.46 -11.65 -3.06
C ALA A 85 5.15 -12.72 -4.12
N VAL A 86 6.07 -12.97 -5.04
CA VAL A 86 6.00 -14.05 -6.03
C VAL A 86 6.93 -15.22 -5.67
N GLN A 87 7.12 -15.46 -4.38
CA GLN A 87 7.77 -16.66 -3.81
C GLN A 87 9.28 -16.76 -4.06
N GLN A 88 9.97 -15.65 -4.35
CA GLN A 88 11.43 -15.66 -4.29
C GLN A 88 11.88 -15.97 -2.86
N ARG A 89 12.70 -17.01 -2.69
CA ARG A 89 13.33 -17.33 -1.40
C ARG A 89 14.22 -16.17 -0.95
N PRO A 90 14.08 -15.68 0.29
CA PRO A 90 14.98 -14.66 0.82
C PRO A 90 16.43 -15.13 0.82
N ILE A 91 17.37 -14.22 0.59
CA ILE A 91 18.80 -14.52 0.62
C ILE A 91 19.24 -14.66 2.08
N SER A 92 19.74 -15.84 2.46
CA SER A 92 20.09 -16.16 3.85
C SER A 92 21.19 -15.24 4.40
N PHE A 93 22.24 -14.98 3.63
CA PHE A 93 23.40 -14.20 4.07
C PHE A 93 23.00 -12.84 4.68
N TYR A 94 22.23 -12.03 3.95
CA TYR A 94 21.79 -10.72 4.45
C TYR A 94 20.84 -10.82 5.65
N ARG A 95 20.01 -11.86 5.72
CA ARG A 95 19.12 -12.08 6.86
C ARG A 95 19.87 -12.45 8.12
N GLN A 96 20.93 -13.24 7.98
CA GLN A 96 21.77 -13.66 9.10
C GLN A 96 22.55 -12.46 9.64
N ILE A 97 23.12 -11.61 8.78
CA ILE A 97 23.75 -10.34 9.17
C ILE A 97 22.73 -9.42 9.87
N ALA A 98 21.54 -9.24 9.30
CA ALA A 98 20.52 -8.40 9.94
C ALA A 98 20.12 -8.94 11.32
N ALA A 99 20.07 -10.26 11.49
CA ALA A 99 19.78 -10.88 12.78
C ALA A 99 20.89 -10.61 13.82
N THR A 100 22.17 -10.73 13.46
CA THR A 100 23.29 -10.44 14.38
C THR A 100 23.37 -8.96 14.77
N LEU A 101 22.96 -8.05 13.88
CA LEU A 101 22.87 -6.62 14.20
C LEU A 101 21.72 -6.31 15.16
N LEU A 102 20.62 -7.06 15.09
CA LEU A 102 19.47 -6.91 16.00
C LEU A 102 19.70 -7.57 17.35
N ASP A 103 20.44 -8.68 17.37
CA ASP A 103 20.83 -9.42 18.56
C ASP A 103 22.31 -9.84 18.48
N PRO A 104 23.23 -9.03 19.02
CA PRO A 104 24.67 -9.31 18.98
C PRO A 104 25.07 -10.60 19.71
N SER A 105 24.26 -11.11 20.64
CA SER A 105 24.57 -12.37 21.34
C SER A 105 24.63 -13.58 20.40
N LEU A 106 24.02 -13.46 19.21
CA LEU A 106 24.05 -14.49 18.18
C LEU A 106 25.44 -14.70 17.56
N LEU A 107 26.38 -13.76 17.75
CA LEU A 107 27.77 -13.92 17.33
C LEU A 107 28.49 -14.98 18.17
N ASP A 108 28.17 -15.05 19.46
CA ASP A 108 28.77 -16.01 20.40
C ASP A 108 28.10 -17.39 20.34
N ALA A 109 26.89 -17.46 19.79
CA ALA A 109 26.10 -18.69 19.69
C ALA A 109 26.63 -19.68 18.62
N ASN A 110 27.58 -19.28 17.79
CA ASN A 110 28.19 -20.09 16.72
C ASN A 110 27.16 -20.76 15.78
N VAL A 111 26.03 -20.09 15.53
CA VAL A 111 24.92 -20.57 14.68
C VAL A 111 25.01 -20.10 13.23
N TYR A 112 25.92 -19.17 12.94
CA TYR A 112 26.08 -18.57 11.61
C TYR A 112 27.44 -18.89 10.98
N PRO A 113 27.51 -18.96 9.63
CA PRO A 113 28.77 -19.08 8.90
C PRO A 113 29.78 -17.97 9.24
N GLN A 114 31.08 -18.29 9.11
CA GLN A 114 32.17 -17.35 9.45
C GLN A 114 32.16 -16.05 8.62
N ASP A 115 31.75 -16.14 7.35
CA ASP A 115 31.60 -14.98 6.47
C ASP A 115 30.44 -14.04 6.89
N VAL A 116 29.47 -14.53 7.66
CA VAL A 116 28.44 -13.70 8.31
C VAL A 116 29.01 -13.03 9.56
N VAL A 117 29.73 -13.77 10.39
CA VAL A 117 30.29 -13.26 11.66
C VAL A 117 31.35 -12.17 11.42
N SER A 118 32.07 -12.24 10.30
CA SER A 118 33.14 -11.30 9.93
C SER A 118 32.68 -10.04 9.17
N ARG A 119 31.37 -9.80 9.03
CA ARG A 119 30.78 -8.64 8.34
C ARG A 119 30.11 -7.69 9.31
#